data_AF-A0A7S0LC32-F1
#
_entry.id   AF-A0A7S0LC32-F1
#
_cell.length_a   1.000
_cell.length_b   1.000
_cell.length_c   1.000
_cell.angle_alpha   90.00
_cell.angle_beta   90.00
_cell.angle_gamma   90.00
#
_symmetry.space_group_name_H-M   'P 1'
#
loop_
_entity.id
_entity.type
_entity.pdbx_description
1 polymer ?
#
loop_
_entity_poly.entity_id
_entity_poly.type
_entity_poly.pdbx_seq_one_letter_code
_entity_poly.pdbx_strand_id
1 'polypeptide(L)'
;AGAAAARLAIPPLPTMTRLVREFGKAKCVSGVYAILDAMEAAGVDLDAEGMQTLVNALVHQVNFVKGGVSMETLPTDSIPEVAFVGRSNVGKSSLVNMVLGRRAIAYTSKTPGKTQQYNYFILNELRPSASFHLVDMPGLGFARAPSAARRSWLDFIREYIASRDQ
;
A
#
# COMPACT_ATOMS: atom_id res chain seq x y z
N ALA A 1 36.49 29.09 -10.18
CA ALA A 1 36.74 27.90 -9.34
C ALA A 1 35.39 27.24 -9.07
N GLY A 2 35.09 26.16 -9.79
CA GLY A 2 33.83 25.42 -9.61
C GLY A 2 33.95 24.48 -8.43
N ALA A 3 33.16 24.70 -7.39
CA ALA A 3 33.04 23.75 -6.29
C ALA A 3 32.43 22.45 -6.85
N ALA A 4 33.26 21.42 -7.02
CA ALA A 4 32.76 20.07 -7.19
C ALA A 4 31.96 19.74 -5.92
N ALA A 5 30.63 19.68 -6.05
CA ALA A 5 29.77 19.22 -4.98
C ALA A 5 30.30 17.85 -4.54
N ALA A 6 30.79 17.77 -3.30
CA ALA A 6 31.20 16.50 -2.73
C ALA A 6 29.99 15.57 -2.81
N ARG A 7 30.02 14.58 -3.71
CA ARG A 7 29.00 13.53 -3.72
C ARG A 7 29.09 12.88 -2.35
N LEU A 8 28.05 13.05 -1.54
CA LEU A 8 27.92 12.40 -0.25
C LEU A 8 28.23 10.92 -0.49
N ALA A 9 29.20 10.35 0.23
CA ALA A 9 29.50 8.94 0.09
C ALA A 9 28.35 8.16 0.74
N ILE A 10 27.37 7.76 -0.08
CA ILE A 10 26.23 6.97 0.38
C ILE A 10 26.73 5.55 0.72
N PRO A 11 26.32 4.97 1.87
CA PRO A 11 26.69 3.61 2.22
C PRO A 11 26.23 2.59 1.17
N PRO A 12 26.88 1.42 1.05
CA PRO A 12 26.41 0.36 0.16
C PRO A 12 24.98 -0.09 0.51
N LEU A 13 24.22 -0.54 -0.49
CA LEU A 13 22.83 -1.02 -0.32
C LEU A 13 22.66 -2.00 0.85
N PRO A 14 23.52 -3.02 1.08
CA PRO A 14 23.40 -3.90 2.24
C PRO A 14 23.47 -3.18 3.60
N THR A 15 24.24 -2.09 3.68
CA THR A 15 24.34 -1.27 4.89
C THR A 15 23.05 -0.48 5.09
N MET A 16 22.50 0.10 4.02
CA MET A 16 21.23 0.84 4.09
C MET A 16 20.07 -0.09 4.44
N THR A 17 19.99 -1.27 3.82
CA THR A 17 19.01 -2.31 4.16
C THR A 17 19.13 -2.73 5.63
N ARG A 18 20.34 -2.86 6.17
CA ARG A 18 20.54 -3.12 7.61
C ARG A 18 20.02 -1.97 8.48
N LEU A 19 20.26 -0.71 8.10
CA LEU A 19 19.77 0.45 8.85
C LEU A 19 18.24 0.50 8.87
N VAL A 20 17.58 0.28 7.73
CA VAL A 20 16.11 0.17 7.65
C VAL A 20 15.60 -0.89 8.64
N ARG A 21 16.27 -2.05 8.70
CA ARG A 21 15.91 -3.13 9.61
C ARG A 21 16.01 -2.74 11.08
N GLU A 22 17.11 -2.08 11.47
CA GLU A 22 17.32 -1.67 12.86
C GLU A 22 16.35 -0.56 13.28
N PHE A 23 16.10 0.44 12.42
CA PHE A 23 15.07 1.45 12.69
C PHE A 23 13.66 0.85 12.77
N GLY A 24 13.35 -0.14 11.92
CA GLY A 24 12.10 -0.90 11.99
C GLY A 24 11.92 -1.63 13.33
N LYS A 25 12.95 -2.33 13.82
CA LYS A 25 12.95 -2.96 15.15
C LYS A 25 12.75 -1.95 16.27
N ALA A 26 13.40 -0.79 16.16
CA ALA A 26 13.25 0.32 17.09
C ALA A 26 11.92 1.08 16.97
N LYS A 27 11.04 0.69 16.03
CA LYS A 27 9.75 1.36 15.74
C LYS A 27 9.91 2.83 15.36
N CYS A 28 11.07 3.20 14.81
CA CYS A 28 11.44 4.57 14.46
C CYS A 28 11.19 4.82 12.96
N VAL A 29 9.94 5.11 12.62
CA VAL A 29 9.49 5.30 11.22
C VAL A 29 10.17 6.48 10.54
N SER A 30 10.38 7.59 11.25
CA SER A 30 11.14 8.74 10.73
C SER A 30 12.58 8.37 10.35
N GLY A 31 13.21 7.46 11.09
CA GLY A 31 14.54 6.94 10.76
C GLY A 31 14.53 6.08 9.49
N VAL A 32 13.46 5.29 9.28
CA VAL A 32 13.28 4.54 8.02
C VAL A 32 13.14 5.50 6.83
N TYR A 33 12.31 6.53 6.95
CA TYR A 33 12.14 7.53 5.89
C TYR A 33 13.42 8.30 5.58
N ALA A 34 14.17 8.72 6.61
CA ALA A 34 15.44 9.40 6.38
C ALA A 34 16.45 8.55 5.56
N ILE A 35 16.43 7.22 5.72
CA ILE A 35 17.25 6.32 4.89
C ILE A 35 16.70 6.25 3.47
N LEU A 36 15.39 6.16 3.28
CA LEU A 36 14.77 6.15 1.95
C LEU A 36 15.04 7.46 1.18
N ASP A 37 14.91 8.61 1.84
CA ASP A 37 15.21 9.92 1.25
C ASP A 37 16.68 10.01 0.83
N ALA A 38 17.59 9.48 1.66
CA ALA A 38 19.01 9.41 1.33
C ALA A 38 19.28 8.48 0.14
N MET A 39 18.57 7.35 0.05
CA MET A 39 18.66 6.40 -1.08
C MET A 39 18.12 7.02 -2.38
N GLU A 40 17.00 7.73 -2.31
CA GLU A 40 16.42 8.43 -3.46
C GLU A 40 17.37 9.53 -3.96
N ALA A 41 17.88 10.37 -3.05
CA ALA A 41 18.87 11.40 -3.39
C ALA A 41 20.18 10.82 -3.96
N ALA A 42 20.49 9.56 -3.63
CA ALA A 42 21.62 8.81 -4.14
C ALA A 42 21.38 8.14 -5.50
N GLY A 43 20.12 8.03 -5.94
CA GLY A 43 19.73 7.18 -7.07
C GLY A 43 19.96 5.68 -6.79
N VAL A 44 19.79 5.24 -5.53
CA VAL A 44 19.92 3.84 -5.14
C VAL A 44 18.54 3.21 -4.98
N ASP A 45 18.23 2.28 -5.87
CA ASP A 45 16.99 1.51 -5.80
C ASP A 45 17.06 0.38 -4.77
N LEU A 46 15.92 0.05 -4.18
CA LEU A 46 15.76 -1.13 -3.35
C LEU A 46 15.73 -2.39 -4.22
N ASP A 47 16.54 -3.38 -3.86
CA ASP A 47 16.39 -4.74 -4.37
C ASP A 47 15.25 -5.48 -3.64
N ALA A 48 15.05 -6.76 -3.99
CA ALA A 48 14.00 -7.57 -3.38
C ALA A 48 14.17 -7.73 -1.85
N GLU A 49 15.40 -7.82 -1.35
CA GLU A 49 15.67 -7.93 0.08
C GLU A 49 15.39 -6.59 0.80
N GLY A 50 15.82 -5.48 0.20
CA GLY A 50 15.56 -4.13 0.67
C GLY A 50 14.07 -3.86 0.76
N MET A 51 13.31 -4.19 -0.28
CA MET A 51 11.85 -4.05 -0.30
C MET A 51 11.19 -4.89 0.80
N GLN A 52 11.59 -6.16 0.96
CA GLN A 52 11.06 -7.02 2.02
C GLN A 52 11.40 -6.49 3.42
N THR A 53 12.60 -5.95 3.59
CA THR A 53 13.06 -5.35 4.85
C THR A 53 12.25 -4.09 5.16
N LEU A 54 11.99 -3.25 4.15
CA LEU A 54 11.17 -2.06 4.27
C LEU A 54 9.73 -2.40 4.70
N VAL A 55 9.11 -3.37 4.02
CA VAL A 55 7.75 -3.83 4.38
C VAL A 55 7.71 -4.30 5.83
N ASN A 56 8.69 -5.10 6.27
CA ASN A 56 8.75 -5.57 7.66
C ASN A 56 8.99 -4.44 8.67
N ALA A 57 9.67 -3.37 8.26
CA ALA A 57 9.95 -2.20 9.09
C ALA A 57 8.74 -1.27 9.22
N LEU A 58 7.88 -1.19 8.20
CA LEU A 58 6.76 -0.25 8.16
C LEU A 58 5.41 -0.89 8.48
N VAL A 59 5.19 -2.17 8.18
CA VAL A 59 3.90 -2.83 8.37
C VAL A 59 3.93 -3.71 9.61
N HIS A 60 3.38 -3.21 10.73
CA HIS A 60 3.38 -3.95 12.00
C HIS A 60 2.02 -4.54 12.37
N GLN A 61 0.97 -3.81 12.07
CA GLN A 61 -0.41 -4.19 12.39
C GLN A 61 -1.26 -3.96 11.17
N VAL A 62 -2.16 -4.90 10.91
CA VAL A 62 -3.13 -4.81 9.83
C VAL A 62 -4.45 -5.33 10.35
N ASN A 63 -5.47 -4.48 10.34
CA ASN A 63 -6.82 -4.83 10.75
C ASN A 63 -7.76 -4.64 9.57
N PHE A 64 -8.69 -5.57 9.37
CA PHE A 64 -9.81 -5.36 8.46
C PHE A 64 -10.80 -4.40 9.13
N VAL A 65 -11.13 -3.32 8.44
CA VAL A 65 -12.09 -2.33 8.92
C VAL A 65 -13.48 -2.73 8.48
N LYS A 66 -13.71 -2.78 7.14
CA LYS A 66 -15.01 -3.11 6.56
C LYS A 66 -14.95 -3.39 5.07
N GLY A 67 -16.00 -4.04 4.57
CA GLY A 67 -16.35 -4.09 3.16
C GLY A 67 -17.31 -2.95 2.82
N GLY A 68 -16.90 -2.02 1.96
CA GLY A 68 -17.74 -0.93 1.47
C GLY A 68 -18.45 -1.27 0.16
N VAL A 69 -19.67 -0.78 -0.01
CA VAL A 69 -20.45 -0.87 -1.28
C VAL A 69 -20.90 0.49 -1.82
N SER A 70 -20.87 1.54 -0.99
CA SER A 70 -21.06 2.95 -1.38
C SER A 70 -20.06 3.88 -0.69
N MET A 71 -19.83 5.08 -1.22
CA MET A 71 -18.93 6.08 -0.63
C MET A 71 -19.34 6.46 0.81
N GLU A 72 -20.65 6.53 1.08
CA GLU A 72 -21.23 6.78 2.41
C GLU A 72 -20.81 5.74 3.45
N THR A 73 -20.53 4.51 3.00
CA THR A 73 -20.06 3.46 3.88
C THR A 73 -18.56 3.53 4.12
N LEU A 74 -17.78 4.37 3.46
CA LEU A 74 -16.33 4.35 3.68
C LEU A 74 -15.94 5.11 4.96
N PRO A 75 -14.82 4.75 5.61
CA PRO A 75 -14.25 5.58 6.67
C PRO A 75 -14.08 7.02 6.20
N THR A 76 -14.31 7.99 7.08
CA THR A 76 -14.20 9.44 6.78
C THR A 76 -13.07 10.08 7.58
N ASP A 77 -12.15 9.27 8.10
CA ASP A 77 -10.94 9.76 8.74
C ASP A 77 -9.99 10.37 7.70
N SER A 78 -9.16 11.30 8.16
CA SER A 78 -8.22 12.03 7.31
C SER A 78 -6.83 11.36 7.29
N ILE A 79 -6.79 10.03 7.38
CA ILE A 79 -5.52 9.29 7.32
C ILE A 79 -5.19 8.96 5.85
N PRO A 80 -3.90 8.91 5.47
CA PRO A 80 -3.52 8.60 4.10
C PRO A 80 -4.10 7.26 3.62
N GLU A 81 -4.48 7.16 2.34
CA GLU A 81 -5.04 5.94 1.75
C GLU A 81 -4.24 5.47 0.52
N VAL A 82 -4.03 4.17 0.39
CA VAL A 82 -3.43 3.52 -0.79
C VAL A 82 -4.42 2.54 -1.39
N ALA A 83 -4.93 2.87 -2.57
CA ALA A 83 -5.92 2.04 -3.27
C ALA A 83 -5.30 1.16 -4.38
N PHE A 84 -5.63 -0.12 -4.36
CA PHE A 84 -5.23 -1.11 -5.37
C PHE A 84 -6.33 -1.30 -6.41
N VAL A 85 -6.08 -0.83 -7.64
CA VAL A 85 -7.03 -0.90 -8.77
C VAL A 85 -6.47 -1.75 -9.90
N GLY A 86 -7.32 -2.48 -10.61
CA GLY A 86 -6.91 -3.30 -11.75
C GLY A 86 -8.01 -4.25 -12.22
N ARG A 87 -7.77 -4.97 -13.31
CA ARG A 87 -8.74 -5.92 -13.86
C ARG A 87 -9.01 -7.09 -12.89
N SER A 88 -10.17 -7.75 -13.03
CA SER A 88 -10.44 -8.98 -12.27
C SER A 88 -9.37 -10.04 -12.54
N ASN A 89 -8.94 -10.75 -11.49
CA ASN A 89 -7.95 -11.84 -11.53
C ASN A 89 -6.52 -11.49 -11.99
N VAL A 90 -6.13 -10.21 -12.04
CA VAL A 90 -4.72 -9.84 -12.34
C VAL A 90 -3.75 -10.09 -11.18
N GLY A 91 -4.26 -10.52 -10.02
CA GLY A 91 -3.44 -10.79 -8.84
C GLY A 91 -3.42 -9.67 -7.78
N LYS A 92 -4.31 -8.67 -7.85
CA LYS A 92 -4.36 -7.58 -6.85
C LYS A 92 -4.41 -8.09 -5.41
N SER A 93 -5.36 -8.97 -5.09
CA SER A 93 -5.50 -9.48 -3.72
C SER A 93 -4.31 -10.37 -3.31
N SER A 94 -3.62 -11.00 -4.26
CA SER A 94 -2.35 -11.69 -4.01
C SER A 94 -1.24 -10.70 -3.67
N LEU A 95 -1.14 -9.60 -4.41
CA LEU A 95 -0.21 -8.50 -4.15
C LEU A 95 -0.49 -7.85 -2.79
N VAL A 96 -1.77 -7.59 -2.46
CA VAL A 96 -2.19 -7.08 -1.15
C VAL A 96 -1.76 -8.03 -0.03
N ASN A 97 -2.04 -9.32 -0.15
CA ASN A 97 -1.60 -10.31 0.85
C ASN A 97 -0.08 -10.35 1.01
N MET A 98 0.67 -10.24 -0.10
CA MET A 98 2.13 -10.21 -0.10
C MET A 98 2.67 -8.97 0.62
N VAL A 99 2.18 -7.78 0.27
CA VAL A 99 2.56 -6.50 0.88
C VAL A 99 2.21 -6.46 2.37
N LEU A 100 1.07 -7.02 2.75
CA LEU A 100 0.63 -7.07 4.14
C LEU A 100 1.34 -8.17 4.96
N GLY A 101 2.13 -9.06 4.33
CA GLY A 101 2.77 -10.19 5.00
C GLY A 101 1.76 -11.16 5.64
N ARG A 102 0.51 -11.18 5.18
CA ARG A 102 -0.57 -12.00 5.76
C ARG A 102 -1.08 -13.00 4.74
N ARG A 103 -1.25 -14.25 5.18
CA ARG A 103 -1.95 -15.26 4.38
C ARG A 103 -3.46 -14.99 4.47
N ALA A 104 -4.08 -14.64 3.35
CA ALA A 104 -5.53 -14.54 3.16
C ALA A 104 -6.28 -13.43 3.94
N ILE A 105 -5.66 -12.27 4.17
CA ILE A 105 -6.39 -11.11 4.72
C ILE A 105 -7.28 -10.46 3.65
N ALA A 106 -6.81 -10.42 2.41
CA ALA A 106 -7.62 -10.14 1.23
C ALA A 106 -8.03 -11.47 0.58
N TYR A 107 -9.32 -11.63 0.29
CA TYR A 107 -9.85 -12.88 -0.23
C TYR A 107 -9.38 -13.13 -1.67
N THR A 108 -8.46 -14.07 -1.86
CA THR A 108 -7.98 -14.49 -3.19
C THR A 108 -8.88 -15.60 -3.73
N SER A 109 -9.89 -15.27 -4.54
CA SER A 109 -10.67 -16.28 -5.26
C SER A 109 -10.12 -16.52 -6.65
N LYS A 110 -9.97 -17.80 -7.05
CA LYS A 110 -9.76 -18.18 -8.46
C LYS A 110 -11.02 -17.95 -9.31
N THR A 111 -12.19 -17.88 -8.67
CA THR A 111 -13.46 -17.56 -9.32
C THR A 111 -13.57 -16.03 -9.44
N PRO A 112 -13.53 -15.48 -10.65
CA PRO A 112 -13.62 -14.03 -10.81
C PRO A 112 -15.00 -13.51 -10.34
N GLY A 113 -15.05 -12.29 -9.80
CA GLY A 113 -16.27 -11.64 -9.32
C GLY A 113 -16.70 -11.90 -7.87
N LYS A 114 -15.90 -12.58 -7.04
CA LYS A 114 -16.21 -12.73 -5.60
C LYS A 114 -15.94 -11.48 -4.77
N THR A 115 -14.94 -10.68 -5.12
CA THR A 115 -14.70 -9.37 -4.48
C THR A 115 -15.62 -8.34 -5.11
N GLN A 116 -16.82 -8.19 -4.55
CA GLN A 116 -17.81 -7.20 -4.97
C GLN A 116 -17.82 -5.95 -4.09
N GLN A 117 -16.96 -5.92 -3.07
CA GLN A 117 -16.88 -4.90 -2.04
C GLN A 117 -15.46 -4.34 -2.00
N TYR A 118 -15.35 -3.08 -1.61
CA TYR A 118 -14.08 -2.42 -1.30
C TYR A 118 -13.61 -2.91 0.05
N ASN A 119 -12.49 -3.63 0.11
CA ASN A 119 -11.97 -4.08 1.39
C ASN A 119 -11.04 -3.02 1.95
N TYR A 120 -11.46 -2.42 3.06
CA TYR A 120 -10.65 -1.47 3.81
C TYR A 120 -9.84 -2.18 4.87
N PHE A 121 -8.55 -1.93 4.86
CA PHE A 121 -7.62 -2.34 5.91
C PHE A 121 -7.02 -1.08 6.53
N ILE A 122 -6.90 -1.06 7.85
CA ILE A 122 -6.11 -0.04 8.55
C ILE A 122 -4.78 -0.65 8.94
N LEU A 123 -3.70 0.02 8.55
CA LEU A 123 -2.35 -0.34 8.92
C LEU A 123 -1.91 0.53 10.09
N ASN A 124 -1.17 -0.09 11.01
CA ASN A 124 -0.54 0.59 12.15
C ASN A 124 -1.49 1.52 12.93
N GLU A 125 -2.74 1.11 13.12
CA GLU A 125 -3.80 1.88 13.80
C GLU A 125 -3.35 2.50 15.14
N LEU A 126 -2.54 1.78 15.91
CA LEU A 126 -2.00 2.25 17.20
C LEU A 126 -0.77 3.17 17.08
N ARG A 127 -0.40 3.60 15.86
CA ARG A 127 0.73 4.50 15.58
C ARG A 127 0.29 5.62 14.61
N PRO A 128 -0.27 6.73 15.12
CA PRO A 128 -0.87 7.78 14.29
C PRO A 128 0.05 8.33 13.20
N SER A 129 1.35 8.50 13.47
CA SER A 129 2.32 9.01 12.49
C SER A 129 2.67 8.05 11.35
N ALA A 130 2.20 6.81 11.42
CA ALA A 130 2.47 5.76 10.43
C ALA A 130 1.20 4.97 10.06
N SER A 131 0.02 5.48 10.44
CA SER A 131 -1.25 4.85 10.14
C SER A 131 -1.76 5.30 8.78
N PHE A 132 -2.25 4.34 8.01
CA PHE A 132 -2.82 4.58 6.70
C PHE A 132 -3.81 3.48 6.34
N HIS A 133 -4.71 3.77 5.42
CA HIS A 133 -5.59 2.77 4.84
C HIS A 133 -4.96 2.10 3.62
N LEU A 134 -5.18 0.80 3.51
CA LEU A 134 -5.02 0.07 2.26
C LEU A 134 -6.41 -0.35 1.80
N VAL A 135 -6.73 -0.03 0.54
CA VAL A 135 -8.04 -0.30 -0.06
C VAL A 135 -7.87 -1.29 -1.22
N ASP A 136 -8.38 -2.52 -1.09
CA ASP A 136 -8.47 -3.47 -2.21
C ASP A 136 -9.79 -3.24 -2.96
N MET A 137 -9.70 -2.67 -4.16
CA MET A 137 -10.87 -2.37 -4.97
C MET A 137 -11.38 -3.61 -5.72
N PRO A 138 -12.69 -3.69 -6.00
CA PRO A 138 -13.24 -4.72 -6.87
C PRO A 138 -12.54 -4.69 -8.24
N GLY A 139 -12.31 -5.88 -8.80
CA GLY A 139 -11.62 -6.02 -10.08
C GLY A 139 -12.47 -5.50 -11.25
N LEU A 140 -11.91 -4.58 -12.02
CA LEU A 140 -12.57 -4.04 -13.22
C LEU A 140 -12.73 -5.10 -14.31
N GLY A 141 -13.84 -5.02 -15.07
CA GLY A 141 -14.01 -5.83 -16.28
C GLY A 141 -14.28 -7.32 -16.04
N PHE A 142 -14.87 -7.71 -14.90
CA PHE A 142 -15.35 -9.08 -14.75
C PHE A 142 -16.43 -9.38 -15.80
N ALA A 143 -16.07 -10.18 -16.81
CA ALA A 143 -16.86 -10.40 -18.02
C ALA A 143 -18.25 -11.02 -17.77
N ARG A 144 -18.45 -11.68 -16.61
CA ARG A 144 -19.73 -12.32 -16.25
C ARG A 144 -20.59 -11.48 -15.30
N ALA A 145 -20.16 -10.28 -14.89
CA ALA A 145 -20.97 -9.40 -14.07
C ALA A 145 -22.10 -8.75 -14.89
N PRO A 146 -23.32 -8.61 -14.32
CA PRO A 146 -24.38 -7.84 -14.93
C PRO A 146 -23.92 -6.41 -15.29
N SER A 147 -24.46 -5.85 -16.36
CA SER A 147 -24.12 -4.48 -16.81
C SER A 147 -24.40 -3.41 -15.74
N ALA A 148 -25.39 -3.63 -14.87
CA ALA A 148 -25.69 -2.75 -13.75
C ALA A 148 -24.56 -2.74 -12.70
N ALA A 149 -24.07 -3.92 -12.30
CA ALA A 149 -22.97 -4.06 -11.35
C ALA A 149 -21.67 -3.43 -11.89
N ARG A 150 -21.37 -3.66 -13.18
CA ARG A 150 -20.20 -3.04 -13.83
C ARG A 150 -20.25 -1.52 -13.83
N ARG A 151 -21.43 -0.94 -14.08
CA ARG A 151 -21.63 0.52 -14.01
C ARG A 151 -21.46 1.03 -12.58
N SER A 152 -22.11 0.40 -11.61
CA SER A 152 -21.99 0.75 -10.20
C SER A 152 -20.54 0.76 -9.70
N TRP A 153 -19.72 -0.22 -10.07
CA TRP A 153 -18.29 -0.22 -9.72
C TRP A 153 -17.51 0.91 -10.39
N LEU A 154 -17.78 1.21 -11.66
CA LEU A 154 -17.12 2.31 -12.37
C LEU A 154 -17.50 3.67 -11.79
N ASP A 155 -18.77 3.87 -11.48
CA ASP A 155 -19.27 5.12 -10.89
C ASP A 155 -18.67 5.31 -9.51
N PHE A 156 -18.61 4.25 -8.69
CA PHE A 156 -17.93 4.32 -7.40
C PHE A 156 -16.44 4.65 -7.55
N ILE A 157 -15.68 3.95 -8.41
CA ILE A 157 -14.24 4.24 -8.56
C ILE A 157 -14.01 5.70 -8.98
N ARG A 158 -14.86 6.22 -9.87
CA ARG A 158 -14.80 7.64 -10.27
C ARG A 158 -15.08 8.56 -9.10
N GLU A 159 -16.13 8.29 -8.33
CA GLU A 159 -16.50 9.07 -7.15
C GLU A 159 -15.39 9.01 -6.09
N TYR A 160 -14.83 7.84 -5.82
CA TYR A 160 -13.72 7.65 -4.90
C TYR A 160 -12.51 8.50 -5.29
N ILE A 161 -12.08 8.42 -6.55
CA ILE A 161 -10.92 9.20 -7.04
C ILE A 161 -11.20 10.71 -6.98
N ALA A 162 -12.44 11.12 -7.21
CA ALA A 162 -12.82 12.53 -7.26
C ALA A 162 -13.07 13.17 -5.89
N SER A 163 -13.46 12.39 -4.88
CA SER A 163 -13.92 12.88 -3.58
C SER A 163 -12.92 12.67 -2.44
N ARG A 164 -11.93 11.80 -2.62
CA ARG A 164 -10.88 11.55 -1.62
C ARG A 164 -9.73 12.53 -1.81
N ASP A 165 -9.28 13.12 -0.71
CA ASP A 165 -8.08 13.94 -0.69
C ASP A 165 -6.87 13.08 -1.08
N GLN A 166 -6.08 13.57 -2.05
CA GLN A 166 -4.93 12.87 -2.64
C GLN A 166 -3.60 13.37 -2.09
#